data_AF-A0A519ILY0-F1
#
_entry.id   AF-A0A519ILY0-F1
#
_cell.length_a   1.000
_cell.length_b   1.000
_cell.length_c   1.000
_cell.angle_alpha   90.00
_cell.angle_beta   90.00
_cell.angle_gamma   90.00
#
_symmetry.space_group_name_H-M   'P 1'
#
loop_
_entity.id
_entity.type
_entity.pdbx_description
1 polymer ?
#
loop_
_entity_poly.entity_id
_entity_poly.type
_entity_poly.pdbx_seq_one_letter_code
_entity_poly.pdbx_strand_id
1 'polypeptide(L)'
;MSDPADLRQFARTDFLAAQLDADTMPGWVFKPVQFSQGPAGLVLNMSDGGLQVLTSASEPLTDEKYEVVLLLGRSDMDSDDEQVSWFNGVVERKWSRPVPRMGILHGMCFMARNSTAEQFLNGHKAALDSGQWVRCVLLKVAS
;
A
#
# COMPACT_ATOMS: atom_id res chain seq x y z
N MET A 1 -16.38 -23.01 -9.39
CA MET A 1 -15.66 -21.73 -9.44
C MET A 1 -14.36 -21.95 -8.72
N SER A 2 -13.22 -21.71 -9.36
CA SER A 2 -11.91 -21.79 -8.69
C SER A 2 -11.87 -20.74 -7.58
N ASP A 3 -11.27 -21.06 -6.43
CA ASP A 3 -11.05 -20.06 -5.39
C ASP A 3 -10.15 -18.96 -5.99
N PRO A 4 -10.46 -17.66 -5.82
CA PRO A 4 -9.53 -16.58 -6.20
C PRO A 4 -8.11 -16.76 -5.62
N ALA A 5 -7.98 -17.48 -4.50
CA ALA A 5 -6.69 -17.90 -3.95
C ALA A 5 -5.95 -18.89 -4.88
N ASP A 6 -6.66 -19.80 -5.55
CA ASP A 6 -6.09 -20.78 -6.48
C ASP A 6 -5.57 -20.14 -7.78
N LEU A 7 -6.03 -18.93 -8.11
CA LEU A 7 -5.57 -18.17 -9.28
C LEU A 7 -4.34 -17.29 -8.97
N ARG A 8 -3.92 -17.21 -7.71
CA ARG A 8 -2.84 -16.33 -7.29
C ARG A 8 -1.48 -16.97 -7.57
N GLN A 9 -0.65 -16.26 -8.32
CA GLN A 9 0.67 -16.72 -8.73
C GLN A 9 1.77 -16.46 -7.69
N PHE A 10 1.57 -15.46 -6.81
CA PHE A 10 2.57 -15.03 -5.83
C PHE A 10 2.00 -15.06 -4.42
N ALA A 11 2.74 -15.65 -3.48
CA ALA A 11 2.40 -15.60 -2.06
C ALA A 11 2.38 -14.13 -1.57
N ARG A 12 1.45 -13.82 -0.66
CA ARG A 12 1.31 -12.47 -0.08
C ARG A 12 1.84 -12.47 1.34
N THR A 13 2.57 -11.42 1.68
CA THR A 13 2.93 -11.06 3.05
C THR A 13 1.90 -10.07 3.54
N ASP A 14 1.06 -10.50 4.47
CA ASP A 14 0.12 -9.60 5.14
C ASP A 14 0.84 -8.76 6.21
N PHE A 15 0.54 -7.47 6.25
CA PHE A 15 1.13 -6.57 7.23
C PHE A 15 0.25 -6.55 8.48
N LEU A 16 0.75 -7.12 9.57
CA LEU A 16 0.01 -7.33 10.82
C LEU A 16 -0.60 -6.03 11.36
N ALA A 17 0.15 -4.94 11.26
CA ALA A 17 -0.30 -3.61 11.66
C ALA A 17 -1.59 -3.22 10.93
N ALA A 18 -1.68 -3.53 9.64
CA ALA A 18 -2.81 -3.20 8.78
C ALA A 18 -4.02 -4.14 8.95
N GLN A 19 -3.93 -5.16 9.78
CA GLN A 19 -5.04 -6.07 10.11
C GLN A 19 -5.86 -5.61 11.33
N LEU A 20 -5.51 -4.45 11.90
CA LEU A 20 -6.22 -3.84 13.02
C LEU A 20 -7.57 -3.24 12.56
N ASP A 21 -8.60 -3.28 13.43
CA ASP A 21 -9.96 -2.78 13.16
C ASP A 21 -9.94 -1.28 12.79
N ALA A 22 -10.97 -0.79 12.10
CA ALA A 22 -11.08 0.58 11.62
C ALA A 22 -10.90 1.61 12.75
N ASP A 23 -11.37 1.28 13.96
CA ASP A 23 -11.26 2.12 15.16
C ASP A 23 -9.83 2.17 15.75
N THR A 24 -8.97 1.25 15.33
CA THR A 24 -7.57 1.14 15.73
C THR A 24 -6.59 1.56 14.64
N MET A 25 -7.09 1.85 13.43
CA MET A 25 -6.28 2.45 12.38
C MET A 25 -5.84 3.86 12.83
N PRO A 26 -4.54 4.13 12.87
CA PRO A 26 -4.07 5.45 13.28
C PRO A 26 -4.59 6.52 12.32
N GLY A 27 -5.17 7.60 12.85
CA GLY A 27 -5.73 8.68 12.04
C GLY A 27 -4.73 9.38 11.11
N TRP A 28 -3.42 9.14 11.28
CA TRP A 28 -2.36 9.63 10.41
C TRP A 28 -2.19 8.84 9.11
N VAL A 29 -2.74 7.63 8.98
CA VAL A 29 -2.58 6.77 7.79
C VAL A 29 -3.07 7.47 6.51
N PHE A 30 -4.08 8.33 6.61
CA PHE A 30 -4.61 9.13 5.50
C PHE A 30 -4.14 10.60 5.50
N LYS A 31 -3.24 11.01 6.41
CA LYS A 31 -2.74 12.39 6.39
C LYS A 31 -1.99 12.67 5.08
N PRO A 32 -2.19 13.82 4.43
CA PRO A 32 -1.43 14.17 3.23
C PRO A 32 0.07 14.11 3.52
N VAL A 33 0.82 13.43 2.66
CA VAL A 33 2.28 13.44 2.72
C VAL A 33 2.72 14.74 2.04
N GLN A 34 3.34 15.66 2.79
CA GLN A 34 3.70 16.99 2.30
C GLN A 34 4.56 16.99 1.03
N PHE A 35 5.27 15.88 0.77
CA PHE A 35 6.21 15.73 -0.34
C PHE A 35 5.58 15.38 -1.70
N SER A 36 4.25 15.15 -1.79
CA SER A 36 3.66 14.62 -3.03
C SER A 36 2.16 14.89 -3.19
N GLN A 37 1.75 15.32 -4.40
CA GLN A 37 0.37 15.66 -4.78
C GLN A 37 -0.54 14.44 -5.09
N GLY A 38 -0.19 13.25 -4.60
CA GLY A 38 -0.90 12.00 -4.89
C GLY A 38 -1.75 11.52 -3.71
N PRO A 39 -2.85 10.77 -3.94
CA PRO A 39 -3.62 10.16 -2.86
C PRO A 39 -2.74 9.27 -1.98
N ALA A 40 -2.86 9.42 -0.66
CA ALA A 40 -2.23 8.55 0.30
C ALA A 40 -3.04 7.25 0.48
N GLY A 41 -2.35 6.16 0.79
CA GLY A 41 -2.97 4.87 1.03
C GLY A 41 -2.25 4.04 2.09
N LEU A 42 -2.98 3.10 2.66
CA LEU A 42 -2.45 2.06 3.53
C LEU A 42 -2.21 0.79 2.73
N VAL A 43 -1.00 0.24 2.77
CA VAL A 43 -0.74 -1.07 2.18
C VAL A 43 -1.15 -2.14 3.19
N LEU A 44 -2.07 -3.03 2.79
CA LEU A 44 -2.53 -4.12 3.64
C LEU A 44 -1.64 -5.36 3.51
N ASN A 45 -1.18 -5.64 2.30
CA ASN A 45 -0.27 -6.73 1.99
C ASN A 45 0.43 -6.50 0.66
N MET A 46 1.50 -7.26 0.46
CA MET A 46 2.31 -7.19 -0.75
C MET A 46 2.81 -8.58 -1.17
N SER A 47 3.09 -8.72 -2.45
CA SER A 47 3.71 -9.87 -3.11
C SER A 47 4.61 -9.37 -4.24
N ASP A 48 5.40 -10.25 -4.84
CA ASP A 48 6.27 -9.89 -5.98
C ASP A 48 5.49 -9.38 -7.19
N GLY A 49 4.22 -9.78 -7.32
CA GLY A 49 3.33 -9.38 -8.40
C GLY A 49 2.50 -8.12 -8.13
N GLY A 50 2.43 -7.63 -6.89
CA GLY A 50 1.64 -6.45 -6.57
C GLY A 50 1.19 -6.34 -5.12
N LEU A 51 0.27 -5.42 -4.87
CA LEU A 51 -0.12 -4.95 -3.54
C LEU A 51 -1.63 -4.72 -3.41
N GLN A 52 -2.11 -4.76 -2.17
CA GLN A 52 -3.45 -4.26 -1.81
C GLN A 52 -3.32 -2.96 -1.04
N VAL A 53 -4.05 -1.93 -1.49
CA VAL A 53 -4.02 -0.59 -0.88
C VAL A 53 -5.42 -0.15 -0.53
N LEU A 54 -5.59 0.34 0.68
CA LEU A 54 -6.78 1.06 1.12
C LEU A 54 -6.53 2.57 1.00
N THR A 55 -7.36 3.27 0.23
CA THR A 55 -7.33 4.75 0.13
C THR A 55 -8.60 5.35 0.72
N SER A 56 -8.56 6.67 0.97
CA SER A 56 -9.76 7.41 1.39
C SER A 56 -10.84 7.38 0.30
N ALA A 57 -12.11 7.23 0.71
CA ALA A 57 -13.24 7.39 -0.20
C ALA A 57 -13.44 8.84 -0.66
N SER A 58 -12.86 9.83 0.04
CA SER A 58 -12.93 11.25 -0.36
C SER A 58 -12.03 11.59 -1.54
N GLU A 59 -11.02 10.75 -1.83
CA GLU A 59 -10.04 10.96 -2.90
C GLU A 59 -9.94 9.70 -3.78
N PRO A 60 -10.96 9.41 -4.60
CA PRO A 60 -10.98 8.22 -5.42
C PRO A 60 -9.90 8.26 -6.50
N LEU A 61 -9.30 7.10 -6.77
CA LEU A 61 -8.35 6.93 -7.87
C LEU A 61 -9.06 7.01 -9.23
N THR A 62 -8.63 7.96 -10.05
CA THR A 62 -9.20 8.24 -11.38
C THR A 62 -8.54 7.45 -12.51
N ASP A 63 -7.29 7.06 -12.33
CA ASP A 63 -6.47 6.46 -13.38
C ASP A 63 -6.31 4.94 -13.15
N GLU A 64 -5.84 4.24 -14.18
CA GLU A 64 -5.50 2.82 -14.07
C GLU A 64 -4.06 2.60 -13.63
N LYS A 65 -3.15 3.56 -13.87
CA LYS A 65 -1.72 3.43 -13.60
C LYS A 65 -1.23 4.51 -12.66
N TYR A 66 -0.40 4.10 -11.71
CA TYR A 66 0.23 4.97 -10.73
C TYR A 66 1.68 4.57 -10.52
N GLU A 67 2.54 5.54 -10.21
CA GLU A 67 3.78 5.25 -9.50
C GLU A 67 3.46 5.18 -8.01
N VAL A 68 3.72 4.02 -7.40
CA VAL A 68 3.60 3.83 -5.96
C VAL A 68 4.93 4.13 -5.32
N VAL A 69 4.92 4.97 -4.28
CA VAL A 69 6.05 5.21 -3.39
C VAL A 69 5.67 4.67 -2.03
N LEU A 70 6.45 3.73 -1.47
CA LEU A 70 6.19 3.19 -0.13
C LEU A 70 6.87 4.05 0.93
N LEU A 71 6.21 4.17 2.08
CA LEU A 71 6.70 4.92 3.23
C LEU A 71 6.53 4.02 4.46
N LEU A 72 7.59 3.90 5.26
CA LEU A 72 7.54 3.12 6.49
C LEU A 72 7.20 4.05 7.64
N GLY A 73 6.01 3.87 8.20
CA GLY A 73 5.54 4.66 9.34
C GLY A 73 5.51 3.82 10.62
N ARG A 74 5.85 4.42 11.76
CA ARG A 74 5.60 3.82 13.07
C ARG A 74 4.42 4.52 13.75
N SER A 75 3.67 3.78 14.56
CA SER A 75 2.52 4.31 15.30
C SER A 75 2.90 5.32 16.39
N ASP A 76 4.18 5.37 16.78
CA ASP A 76 4.74 6.21 17.84
C ASP A 76 5.52 7.43 17.33
N MET A 77 5.55 7.67 16.01
CA MET A 77 6.26 8.81 15.43
C MET A 77 5.30 9.88 14.92
N ASP A 78 5.60 11.14 15.23
CA ASP A 78 4.97 12.29 14.59
C ASP A 78 5.36 12.32 13.11
N SER A 79 4.49 12.94 12.27
CA SER A 79 4.59 12.91 10.80
C SER A 79 5.92 13.38 10.21
N ASP A 80 6.73 14.08 11.00
CA ASP A 80 7.96 14.72 10.56
C ASP A 80 9.17 13.77 10.59
N ASP A 81 9.02 12.58 11.20
CA ASP A 81 10.05 11.54 11.28
C ASP A 81 9.78 10.33 10.35
N GLU A 82 8.86 10.45 9.39
CA GLU A 82 8.59 9.39 8.42
C GLU A 82 9.86 9.04 7.63
N GLN A 83 10.38 7.83 7.82
CA GLN A 83 11.48 7.33 7.00
C GLN A 83 10.93 6.88 5.65
N VAL A 84 11.28 7.64 4.61
CA VAL A 84 11.08 7.24 3.21
C VAL A 84 11.84 5.93 2.99
N SER A 85 11.10 4.83 2.89
CA SER A 85 11.68 3.57 2.43
C SER A 85 11.61 3.56 0.92
N TRP A 86 12.77 3.52 0.27
CA TRP A 86 12.92 3.74 -1.16
C TRP A 86 12.43 2.53 -1.97
N PHE A 87 11.13 2.25 -1.93
CA PHE A 87 10.48 1.48 -2.98
C PHE A 87 9.67 2.44 -3.83
N ASN A 88 10.01 2.53 -5.12
CA ASN A 88 9.18 3.10 -6.15
C ASN A 88 8.89 2.05 -7.23
N GLY A 89 7.66 2.02 -7.72
CA GLY A 89 7.27 1.10 -8.79
C GLY A 89 6.02 1.55 -9.52
N VAL A 90 5.94 1.24 -10.82
CA VAL A 90 4.70 1.48 -11.57
C VAL A 90 3.76 0.32 -11.33
N VAL A 91 2.54 0.64 -10.91
CA VAL A 91 1.46 -0.30 -10.67
C VAL A 91 0.25 0.00 -11.55
N GLU A 92 -0.47 -1.05 -11.92
CA GLU A 92 -1.75 -1.00 -12.60
C GLU A 92 -2.86 -1.51 -11.68
N ARG A 93 -3.90 -0.71 -11.50
CA ARG A 93 -5.08 -1.04 -10.71
C ARG A 93 -5.95 -2.06 -11.46
N LYS A 94 -6.04 -3.27 -10.93
CA LYS A 94 -6.83 -4.37 -11.51
C LYS A 94 -8.27 -4.42 -11.02
N TRP A 95 -8.52 -3.96 -9.80
CA TRP A 95 -9.87 -3.86 -9.24
C TRP A 95 -9.94 -2.84 -8.12
N SER A 96 -11.16 -2.39 -7.82
CA SER A 96 -11.48 -1.53 -6.68
C SER A 96 -12.77 -2.03 -6.02
N ARG A 97 -12.83 -1.99 -4.69
CA ARG A 97 -14.01 -2.38 -3.91
C ARG A 97 -14.19 -1.43 -2.73
N PRO A 98 -15.35 -0.77 -2.57
CA PRO A 98 -15.64 0.00 -1.37
C PRO A 98 -15.61 -0.88 -0.11
N VAL A 99 -15.04 -0.34 0.96
CA VAL A 99 -15.05 -0.95 2.30
C VAL A 99 -15.81 -0.01 3.24
N PRO A 100 -16.99 -0.42 3.73
CA PRO A 100 -17.83 0.43 4.57
C PRO A 100 -17.03 1.01 5.74
N ARG A 101 -17.16 2.32 5.97
CA ARG A 101 -16.51 3.08 7.05
C ARG A 101 -14.97 3.16 7.00
N MET A 102 -14.31 2.51 6.03
CA MET A 102 -12.85 2.50 5.92
C MET A 102 -12.32 3.24 4.70
N GLY A 103 -12.96 3.10 3.53
CA GLY A 103 -12.47 3.71 2.29
C GLY A 103 -12.69 2.84 1.06
N ILE A 104 -11.73 2.86 0.13
CA ILE A 104 -11.76 2.04 -1.08
C ILE A 104 -10.55 1.13 -1.09
N LEU A 105 -10.78 -0.18 -1.17
CA LEU A 105 -9.73 -1.18 -1.29
C LEU A 105 -9.41 -1.43 -2.76
N HIS A 106 -8.14 -1.42 -3.10
CA HIS A 106 -7.64 -1.61 -4.45
C HIS A 106 -6.70 -2.81 -4.51
N GLY A 107 -6.81 -3.58 -5.59
CA GLY A 107 -5.79 -4.55 -5.98
C GLY A 107 -4.97 -3.98 -7.12
N MET A 108 -3.66 -3.89 -6.91
CA MET A 108 -2.72 -3.32 -7.85
C MET A 108 -1.66 -4.35 -8.23
N CYS A 109 -1.27 -4.34 -9.50
CA CYS A 109 -0.28 -5.25 -10.09
C CYS A 109 0.97 -4.45 -10.48
N PHE A 110 2.17 -4.92 -10.16
CA PHE A 110 3.39 -4.30 -10.67
C PHE A 110 3.48 -4.49 -12.18
N MET A 111 3.85 -3.43 -12.88
CA MET A 111 4.05 -3.43 -14.33
C MET A 111 5.44 -3.98 -14.72
N ALA A 112 6.44 -3.76 -13.85
CA ALA A 112 7.78 -4.30 -14.04
C ALA A 112 7.81 -5.77 -13.63
N ARG A 113 8.41 -6.62 -14.47
CA ARG A 113 8.58 -8.06 -14.20
C ARG A 113 9.55 -8.35 -13.04
N ASN A 114 10.37 -7.37 -12.66
CA ASN A 114 11.40 -7.45 -11.64
C ASN A 114 11.22 -6.33 -10.60
N SER A 115 10.00 -6.19 -10.06
CA SER A 115 9.76 -5.25 -8.97
C SER A 115 10.74 -5.53 -7.82
N THR A 116 11.24 -4.49 -7.16
CA THR A 116 12.11 -4.63 -5.97
C THR A 116 11.29 -4.96 -4.71
N ALA A 117 10.07 -5.47 -4.87
CA ALA A 117 9.14 -5.70 -3.77
C ALA A 117 9.67 -6.79 -2.82
N GLU A 118 10.26 -7.85 -3.36
CA GLU A 118 10.91 -8.89 -2.57
C GLU A 118 12.08 -8.32 -1.74
N GLN A 119 12.89 -7.44 -2.35
CA GLN A 119 14.01 -6.78 -1.66
C GLN A 119 13.50 -5.88 -0.53
N PHE A 120 12.40 -5.16 -0.76
CA PHE A 120 11.73 -4.38 0.28
C PHE A 120 11.23 -5.27 1.42
N LEU A 121 10.52 -6.36 1.11
CA LEU A 121 9.98 -7.29 2.12
C LEU A 121 11.09 -7.91 2.96
N ASN A 122 12.16 -8.36 2.32
CA ASN A 122 13.31 -8.96 3.00
C ASN A 122 14.07 -7.93 3.84
N GLY A 123 14.30 -6.73 3.29
CA GLY A 123 15.03 -5.65 3.98
C GLY A 123 14.31 -5.12 5.22
N HIS A 124 12.98 -5.21 5.27
CA HIS A 124 12.17 -4.68 6.37
C HIS A 124 11.43 -5.76 7.17
N LYS A 125 11.79 -7.03 6.99
CA LYS A 125 11.10 -8.16 7.62
C LYS A 125 10.92 -7.99 9.13
N ALA A 126 12.00 -7.67 9.86
CA ALA A 126 11.94 -7.49 11.31
C ALA A 126 11.00 -6.35 11.74
N ALA A 127 11.00 -5.25 10.99
CA ALA A 127 10.11 -4.10 11.22
C ALA A 127 8.64 -4.48 10.99
N LEU A 128 8.34 -5.15 9.88
CA LEU A 128 6.99 -5.61 9.54
C LEU A 128 6.48 -6.65 10.55
N ASP A 129 7.34 -7.60 10.94
CA ASP A 129 7.04 -8.62 11.95
C ASP A 129 6.80 -7.98 13.33
N SER A 130 7.40 -6.82 13.62
CA SER A 130 7.17 -6.04 14.83
C SER A 130 5.91 -5.16 14.81
N GLY A 131 5.14 -5.19 13.72
CA GLY A 131 3.90 -4.41 13.59
C GLY A 131 4.10 -3.00 13.03
N GLN A 132 5.17 -2.76 12.25
CA GLN A 132 5.33 -1.50 11.54
C GLN A 132 4.33 -1.38 10.37
N TRP A 133 3.81 -0.17 10.16
CA TRP A 133 2.84 0.10 9.10
C TRP A 133 3.56 0.47 7.80
N VAL A 134 2.94 0.12 6.68
CA VAL A 134 3.40 0.52 5.35
C VAL A 134 2.36 1.43 4.72
N ARG A 135 2.74 2.68 4.51
CA ARG A 135 1.96 3.65 3.75
C ARG A 135 2.44 3.69 2.32
N CYS A 136 1.62 4.24 1.45
CA CYS A 136 2.03 4.59 0.11
C CYS A 136 1.47 5.94 -0.33
N VAL A 137 2.15 6.55 -1.29
CA VAL A 137 1.59 7.62 -2.11
C VAL A 137 1.45 7.11 -3.53
N LEU A 138 0.33 7.45 -4.17
CA LEU A 138 0.02 7.08 -5.54
C LEU A 138 0.15 8.30 -6.46
N LEU A 139 1.27 8.39 -7.17
CA LEU A 139 1.57 9.47 -8.10
C LEU A 139 1.03 9.14 -9.48
N LYS A 140 0.42 10.12 -10.15
CA LYS A 140 0.01 9.94 -11.54
C LYS A 140 1.24 9.75 -12.41
N VAL A 141 1.23 8.70 -13.23
CA VAL A 141 2.25 8.52 -14.27
C VAL A 141 2.00 9.57 -15.35
N ALA A 142 3.02 10.34 -15.72
CA ALA A 142 2.91 11.29 -16.83
C ALA A 142 2.53 10.53 -18.11
N SER A 143 1.48 11.03 -18.77
CA SER A 143 1.01 10.52 -20.06
C SER A 143 1.97 10.86 -21.20
#